data_AF-A0A529VJD1-F1
#
_entry.id   AF-A0A529VJD1-F1
#
_cell.length_a   1.000
_cell.length_b   1.000
_cell.length_c   1.000
_cell.angle_alpha   90.00
_cell.angle_beta   90.00
_cell.angle_gamma   90.00
#
_symmetry.space_group_name_H-M   'P 1'
#
loop_
_entity.id
_entity.type
_entity.pdbx_description
1 polymer ?
#
loop_
_entity_poly.entity_id
_entity_poly.type
_entity_poly.pdbx_seq_one_letter_code
_entity_poly.pdbx_strand_id
1 'polypeptide(L)'
;LKTLKAKDLWEKIGYAAWASADPGLHFNTTMNDWHTCASAGAIRASNPCSEYMFLDDTACNLASINLLPYRREDGTIDIAAYEHTVRLWTVVLEISVMMAQFPSKEIAKLSYE
;
A
#
# COMPACT_ATOMS: atom_id res chain seq x y z
N LEU A 1 -15.62 25.06 12.12
CA LEU A 1 -15.14 24.83 10.73
C LEU A 1 -14.86 26.18 10.08
N LYS A 2 -13.77 26.30 9.31
CA LYS A 2 -13.42 27.53 8.58
C LYS A 2 -13.58 27.30 7.08
N THR A 3 -14.26 28.22 6.39
CA THR A 3 -14.41 28.17 4.93
C THR A 3 -13.22 28.84 4.25
N LEU A 4 -12.67 28.21 3.21
CA LEU A 4 -11.52 28.69 2.43
C LEU A 4 -11.83 28.54 0.94
N LYS A 5 -11.17 29.34 0.09
CA LYS A 5 -11.19 29.11 -1.36
C LYS A 5 -10.34 27.88 -1.68
N ALA A 6 -10.92 26.92 -2.40
CA ALA A 6 -10.23 25.67 -2.75
C ALA A 6 -8.93 25.93 -3.54
N LYS A 7 -8.96 26.88 -4.48
CA LYS A 7 -7.77 27.26 -5.26
C LYS A 7 -6.63 27.73 -4.36
N ASP A 8 -6.91 28.60 -3.39
CA ASP A 8 -5.90 29.14 -2.49
C ASP A 8 -5.27 28.04 -1.61
N LEU A 9 -6.06 27.02 -1.23
CA LEU A 9 -5.54 25.85 -0.51
C LEU A 9 -4.66 24.98 -1.42
N TRP A 10 -5.09 24.76 -2.66
CA TRP A 10 -4.33 24.00 -3.65
C TRP A 10 -2.97 24.63 -3.96
N GLU A 11 -2.92 25.95 -4.15
CA GLU A 11 -1.66 26.67 -4.36
C GLU A 11 -0.71 26.52 -3.17
N LYS A 12 -1.22 26.48 -1.94
CA LYS A 12 -0.39 26.25 -0.75
C LYS A 12 0.19 24.83 -0.71
N ILE A 13 -0.62 23.83 -1.06
CA ILE A 13 -0.16 22.43 -1.16
C ILE A 13 0.92 22.34 -2.24
N GLY A 14 0.67 22.91 -3.42
CA GLY A 14 1.63 22.91 -4.52
C GLY A 14 2.94 23.62 -4.19
N TYR A 15 2.87 24.78 -3.53
CA TYR A 15 4.07 25.50 -3.08
C TYR A 15 4.86 24.69 -2.05
N ALA A 16 4.20 24.07 -1.07
CA ALA A 16 4.85 23.21 -0.09
C ALA A 16 5.54 22.02 -0.78
N ALA A 17 4.83 21.33 -1.68
CA ALA A 17 5.36 20.19 -2.43
C ALA A 17 6.58 20.60 -3.29
N TRP A 18 6.56 21.77 -3.91
CA TRP A 18 7.72 22.30 -4.62
C TRP A 18 8.90 22.61 -3.68
N ALA A 19 8.63 23.18 -2.51
CA ALA A 19 9.65 23.63 -1.56
C ALA A 19 10.29 22.48 -0.77
N SER A 20 9.57 21.39 -0.50
CA SER A 20 10.03 20.31 0.39
C SER A 20 9.73 18.89 -0.11
N ALA A 21 9.22 18.71 -1.33
CA ALA A 21 8.72 17.43 -1.84
C ALA A 21 7.50 16.85 -1.09
N ASP A 22 6.88 17.64 -0.20
CA ASP A 22 5.78 17.23 0.67
C ASP A 22 4.72 18.35 0.83
N PRO A 23 3.45 18.03 1.12
CA PRO A 23 2.90 16.68 1.28
C PRO A 23 2.55 16.03 -0.06
N GLY A 24 2.48 14.70 -0.06
CA GLY A 24 1.83 13.93 -1.11
C GLY A 24 0.30 14.11 -1.14
N LEU A 25 -0.36 13.46 -2.10
CA LEU A 25 -1.81 13.48 -2.25
C LEU A 25 -2.41 12.12 -1.89
N HIS A 26 -3.39 12.13 -0.97
CA HIS A 26 -4.17 10.96 -0.60
C HIS A 26 -5.61 11.12 -1.10
N PHE A 27 -5.96 10.39 -2.16
CA PHE A 27 -7.31 10.43 -2.75
C PHE A 27 -8.25 9.48 -1.99
N ASN A 28 -8.69 9.90 -0.81
CA ASN A 28 -9.39 9.04 0.15
C ASN A 28 -10.64 8.35 -0.43
N THR A 29 -11.42 9.07 -1.24
CA THR A 29 -12.63 8.53 -1.88
C THR A 29 -12.27 7.38 -2.82
N THR A 30 -11.36 7.62 -3.77
CA THR A 30 -10.91 6.59 -4.71
C THR A 30 -10.36 5.36 -4.00
N MET A 31 -9.58 5.54 -2.93
CA MET A 31 -9.03 4.41 -2.17
C MET A 31 -10.13 3.58 -1.49
N ASN A 32 -11.13 4.23 -0.90
CA ASN A 32 -12.25 3.53 -0.27
C ASN A 32 -13.23 2.90 -1.28
N ASP A 33 -13.40 3.50 -2.48
CA ASP A 33 -14.23 2.93 -3.55
C ASP A 33 -13.72 1.56 -4.03
N TRP A 34 -12.40 1.32 -3.94
CA TRP A 34 -11.74 0.07 -4.30
C TRP A 34 -11.45 -0.85 -3.09
N HIS A 35 -11.96 -0.50 -1.91
CA HIS A 35 -11.68 -1.25 -0.70
C HIS A 35 -12.36 -2.63 -0.71
N THR A 36 -11.55 -3.69 -0.73
CA THR A 36 -12.01 -5.07 -0.82
C THR A 36 -12.72 -5.60 0.42
N CYS A 37 -12.61 -4.92 1.58
CA CYS A 37 -13.29 -5.29 2.81
C CYS A 37 -13.98 -4.10 3.50
N ALA A 38 -14.65 -3.24 2.72
CA ALA A 38 -15.34 -2.04 3.20
C ALA A 38 -16.34 -2.27 4.36
N SER A 39 -16.87 -3.48 4.52
CA SER A 39 -17.74 -3.83 5.67
C SER A 39 -17.01 -3.83 7.02
N ALA A 40 -15.68 -3.98 7.02
CA ALA A 40 -14.85 -4.01 8.22
C ALA A 40 -14.43 -2.61 8.69
N GLY A 41 -14.59 -1.58 7.85
CA GLY A 41 -14.26 -0.20 8.19
C GLY A 41 -13.87 0.60 6.96
N ALA A 42 -13.68 1.90 7.16
CA ALA A 42 -13.12 2.78 6.13
C ALA A 42 -11.60 2.86 6.28
N ILE A 43 -10.89 2.94 5.16
CA ILE A 43 -9.46 3.27 5.12
C ILE A 43 -9.32 4.74 5.49
N ARG A 44 -8.50 5.03 6.51
CA ARG A 44 -8.30 6.41 7.03
C ARG A 44 -6.95 7.01 6.67
N ALA A 45 -5.93 6.18 6.50
CA ALA A 45 -4.57 6.59 6.24
C ALA A 45 -3.83 5.49 5.47
N SER A 46 -2.62 5.82 5.01
CA SER A 46 -1.67 4.87 4.45
C SER A 46 -0.57 4.54 5.45
N ASN A 47 0.28 3.59 5.08
CA ASN A 47 1.60 3.46 5.68
C ASN A 47 2.55 4.60 5.19
N PRO A 48 3.78 4.71 5.73
CA PRO A 48 4.70 5.82 5.42
C PRO A 48 5.05 6.00 3.93
N CYS A 49 5.03 4.91 3.14
CA CYS A 49 5.41 4.92 1.73
C CYS A 49 4.20 4.98 0.78
N SER A 50 2.97 5.09 1.32
CA SER A 50 1.72 5.24 0.57
C SER A 50 1.32 4.08 -0.34
N GLU A 51 1.93 2.90 -0.21
CA GLU A 51 1.63 1.69 -0.99
C GLU A 51 0.63 0.76 -0.30
N TYR A 52 0.49 0.87 1.02
CA TYR A 52 -0.43 0.04 1.80
C TYR A 52 -1.60 0.87 2.31
N MET A 53 -2.81 0.49 1.88
CA MET A 53 -4.08 1.14 2.18
C MET A 53 -5.03 0.11 2.78
N PHE A 54 -5.10 0.06 4.10
CA PHE A 54 -5.92 -0.93 4.79
C PHE A 54 -6.49 -0.39 6.10
N LEU A 55 -7.16 -1.24 6.86
CA LEU A 55 -7.84 -0.90 8.11
C LEU A 55 -6.83 -0.41 9.16
N ASP A 56 -7.32 0.38 10.12
CA ASP A 56 -6.51 0.82 11.26
C ASP A 56 -5.97 -0.39 12.05
N ASP A 57 -4.81 -0.21 12.68
CA ASP A 57 -4.17 -1.24 13.51
C ASP A 57 -3.91 -2.56 12.76
N THR A 58 -3.56 -2.48 11.47
CA THR A 58 -3.13 -3.63 10.66
C THR A 58 -1.66 -3.51 10.25
N ALA A 59 -1.07 -4.63 9.81
CA ALA A 59 0.34 -4.70 9.41
C ALA A 59 0.48 -5.13 7.94
N CYS A 60 1.57 -4.68 7.33
CA CYS A 60 1.93 -5.03 5.97
C CYS A 60 3.23 -5.85 5.97
N ASN A 61 3.21 -7.01 5.30
CA ASN A 61 4.40 -7.82 5.02
C ASN A 61 4.67 -7.79 3.50
N LEU A 62 5.89 -7.41 3.12
CA LEU A 62 6.23 -7.07 1.74
C LEU A 62 7.38 -7.92 1.22
N ALA A 63 7.33 -8.22 -0.08
CA ALA A 63 8.44 -8.76 -0.84
C ALA A 63 8.51 -8.04 -2.19
N SER A 64 9.70 -7.98 -2.78
CA SER A 64 9.91 -7.45 -4.13
C SER A 64 10.50 -8.53 -5.02
N ILE A 65 10.01 -8.61 -6.26
CA ILE A 65 10.52 -9.54 -7.28
C ILE A 65 11.32 -8.71 -8.28
N ASN A 66 12.60 -9.04 -8.44
CA ASN A 66 13.42 -8.46 -9.50
C ASN A 66 12.91 -8.96 -10.86
N LEU A 67 12.49 -8.06 -11.75
CA LEU A 67 11.91 -8.42 -13.05
C LEU A 67 12.95 -8.72 -14.14
N LEU A 68 14.19 -8.24 -14.00
CA LEU A 68 15.25 -8.42 -15.01
C LEU A 68 15.56 -9.90 -15.35
N PRO A 69 15.57 -10.84 -14.40
CA PRO A 69 15.76 -12.27 -14.68
C PRO A 69 14.70 -12.90 -15.59
N TYR A 70 13.52 -12.29 -15.71
CA TYR A 70 12.44 -12.80 -16.56
C TYR A 70 12.48 -12.18 -17.96
N ARG A 71 13.36 -11.20 -18.22
CA ARG A 71 13.49 -10.59 -19.54
C ARG A 71 14.31 -11.49 -20.45
N ARG A 72 13.71 -11.91 -21.56
CA ARG A 72 14.37 -12.68 -22.62
C ARG A 72 15.27 -11.77 -23.46
N GLU A 73 16.16 -12.38 -24.25
CA GLU A 73 17.09 -11.64 -25.12
C GLU A 73 16.35 -10.74 -26.13
N ASP A 74 15.22 -11.21 -26.65
CA ASP A 74 14.34 -10.49 -27.58
C ASP A 74 13.55 -9.34 -26.92
N GLY A 75 13.71 -9.14 -25.60
CA GLY A 75 13.03 -8.11 -24.83
C GLY A 75 11.62 -8.47 -24.34
N THR A 76 11.11 -9.64 -24.69
CA THR A 76 9.86 -10.16 -24.12
C THR A 76 10.06 -10.63 -22.67
N ILE A 77 8.97 -10.80 -21.94
CA ILE A 77 8.98 -11.28 -20.55
C ILE A 77 8.54 -12.75 -20.53
N ASP A 78 9.27 -13.58 -19.78
CA ASP A 78 8.84 -14.93 -19.43
C ASP A 78 7.74 -14.89 -18.36
N ILE A 79 6.50 -14.75 -18.84
CA ILE A 79 5.31 -14.67 -17.98
C ILE A 79 5.13 -15.95 -17.16
N ALA A 80 5.36 -17.13 -17.73
CA ALA A 80 5.14 -18.40 -17.05
C ALA A 80 6.08 -18.57 -15.85
N ALA A 81 7.36 -18.23 -16.01
CA ALA A 81 8.32 -18.25 -14.91
C ALA A 81 8.03 -17.19 -13.84
N TYR A 82 7.59 -16.00 -14.26
CA TYR A 82 7.18 -14.93 -13.35
C TYR A 82 5.95 -15.32 -12.52
N GLU A 83 4.90 -15.86 -13.15
CA GLU A 83 3.69 -16.35 -12.48
C GLU A 83 4.00 -17.45 -11.46
N HIS A 84 4.91 -18.38 -11.79
CA HIS A 84 5.34 -19.40 -10.84
C HIS A 84 6.01 -18.77 -9.61
N THR A 85 6.85 -17.75 -9.81
CA THR A 85 7.50 -17.02 -8.71
C THR A 85 6.49 -16.29 -7.85
N VAL A 86 5.52 -15.60 -8.46
CA VAL A 86 4.44 -14.90 -7.73
C VAL A 86 3.68 -15.90 -6.85
N ARG A 87 3.28 -17.07 -7.38
CA ARG A 87 2.57 -18.10 -6.60
C ARG A 87 3.35 -18.56 -5.38
N LEU A 88 4.66 -18.78 -5.53
CA LEU A 88 5.51 -19.17 -4.41
C LEU A 88 5.59 -18.06 -3.35
N TRP A 89 5.80 -16.81 -3.78
CA TRP A 89 5.90 -15.68 -2.85
C TRP A 89 4.58 -15.36 -2.15
N THR A 90 3.43 -15.58 -2.79
CA THR A 90 2.12 -15.49 -2.11
C THR A 90 2.07 -16.44 -0.91
N VAL A 91 2.49 -17.70 -1.07
CA VAL A 91 2.52 -18.69 0.02
C VAL A 91 3.55 -18.30 1.09
N VAL A 92 4.74 -17.85 0.67
CA VAL A 92 5.79 -17.40 1.62
C VAL A 92 5.31 -16.22 2.46
N LEU A 93 4.65 -15.24 1.85
CA LEU A 93 4.11 -14.09 2.55
C LEU A 93 3.01 -14.51 3.54
N GLU A 94 2.12 -15.42 3.16
CA GLU A 94 1.11 -15.96 4.08
C GLU A 94 1.75 -16.65 5.30
N ILE A 95 2.73 -17.53 5.07
CA ILE A 95 3.45 -18.20 6.16
C ILE A 95 4.19 -17.18 7.04
N SER A 96 4.74 -16.11 6.46
CA SER A 96 5.44 -15.08 7.21
C SER A 96 4.55 -14.35 8.22
N VAL A 97 3.27 -14.14 7.90
CA VAL A 97 2.29 -13.55 8.83
C VAL A 97 2.12 -14.46 10.05
N MET A 98 1.99 -15.77 9.82
CA MET A 98 1.84 -16.76 10.89
C MET A 98 3.06 -16.88 11.83
N MET A 99 4.23 -16.48 11.35
CA MET A 99 5.47 -16.48 12.14
C MET A 99 5.80 -15.10 12.72
N ALA A 100 5.02 -14.07 12.39
CA ALA A 100 5.32 -12.70 12.77
C ALA A 100 5.07 -12.46 14.27
N GLN A 101 5.90 -11.60 14.84
CA GLN A 101 5.69 -11.03 16.17
C GLN A 101 5.23 -9.58 16.01
N PHE A 102 4.15 -9.21 16.68
CA PHE A 102 3.53 -7.89 16.55
C PHE A 102 3.79 -7.03 17.80
N PRO A 103 4.09 -5.73 17.62
CA PRO A 103 4.47 -4.84 18.72
C PRO A 103 3.29 -4.37 19.57
N SER A 104 2.05 -4.50 19.10
CA SER A 104 0.83 -4.18 19.85
C SER A 104 -0.18 -5.33 19.80
N LYS A 105 -1.06 -5.36 20.80
CA LYS A 105 -2.10 -6.39 20.91
C LYS A 105 -3.16 -6.24 19.83
N GLU A 106 -3.48 -5.01 19.47
CA GLU A 106 -4.47 -4.64 18.47
C GLU A 106 -4.02 -5.12 17.09
N ILE A 107 -2.77 -4.83 16.72
CA ILE A 107 -2.16 -5.31 15.47
C ILE A 107 -2.07 -6.83 15.46
N ALA A 108 -1.64 -7.45 16.57
CA ALA A 108 -1.59 -8.90 16.65
C ALA A 108 -2.97 -9.51 16.36
N LYS A 109 -4.01 -9.02 17.04
CA LYS A 109 -5.38 -9.53 16.89
C LYS A 109 -5.90 -9.37 15.46
N LEU A 110 -5.79 -8.17 14.88
CA LEU A 110 -6.30 -7.87 13.54
C LEU A 110 -5.47 -8.48 12.40
N SER A 111 -4.26 -8.95 12.69
CA SER A 111 -3.47 -9.69 11.69
C SER A 111 -3.86 -11.16 11.58
N TYR A 112 -4.68 -11.68 12.50
CA TYR A 112 -5.14 -13.08 12.52
C TYR A 112 -6.65 -13.26 12.35
N GLU A 113 -7.46 -12.28 12.75
CA GLU A 113 -8.94 -12.29 12.62
C GLU A 113 -9.40 -11.77 11.25
#